data_AF-A0A0C3D5S8-F1
#
_entry.id   AF-A0A0C3D5S8-F1
#
_cell.length_a   1.000
_cell.length_b   1.000
_cell.length_c   1.000
_cell.angle_alpha   90.00
_cell.angle_beta   90.00
_cell.angle_gamma   90.00
#
_symmetry.space_group_name_H-M   'P 1'
#
loop_
_entity.id
_entity.type
_entity.pdbx_description
1 polymer ?
#
loop_
_entity_poly.entity_id
_entity_poly.type
_entity_poly.pdbx_seq_one_letter_code
_entity_poly.pdbx_strand_id
1 'polypeptide(L)'
;MSTEAHLESLLEIINSSARQAIAEYKKGGNDVPTINSAEFHPLDTSTHHVALRKAVRLLEGACQQLCASLAPPQRTVFNLVRHYDWVCVDIAHRKGIADILDKHPEGLHVNELSQVIGIEKTRLARILRLLTTRGLFKEVNRDVFANNRLSLVIKSTCNARHLLHPGGGIGLQAASVLFDALSDPEYGASPDPGKTALHYAMRQKGLPAVSNVFHILEMDEEKYKIFHKSMVGAGEIFGALSVLDRKE
;
A
#
# COMPACT_ATOMS: atom_id res chain seq x y z
N MET A 1 -22.24 -27.82 8.20
CA MET A 1 -20.88 -28.20 7.72
C MET A 1 -19.96 -28.22 8.92
N SER A 2 -19.07 -29.19 9.04
CA SER A 2 -18.04 -29.18 10.09
C SER A 2 -17.06 -28.02 9.84
N THR A 3 -16.37 -27.57 10.89
CA THR A 3 -15.30 -26.56 10.77
C THR A 3 -14.21 -27.03 9.79
N GLU A 4 -13.89 -28.32 9.79
CA GLU A 4 -12.97 -28.94 8.84
C GLU A 4 -13.46 -28.79 7.39
N ALA A 5 -14.73 -29.11 7.10
CA ALA A 5 -15.30 -28.95 5.77
C ALA A 5 -15.29 -27.48 5.29
N HIS A 6 -15.41 -26.52 6.21
CA HIS A 6 -15.27 -25.10 5.89
C HIS A 6 -13.84 -24.75 5.47
N LEU A 7 -12.83 -25.26 6.19
CA LEU A 7 -11.42 -25.03 5.86
C LEU A 7 -11.03 -25.69 4.52
N GLU A 8 -11.53 -26.88 4.24
CA GLU A 8 -11.35 -27.54 2.94
C GLU A 8 -11.98 -26.72 1.81
N SER A 9 -13.17 -26.17 2.02
CA SER A 9 -13.80 -25.27 1.04
C SER A 9 -12.95 -24.02 0.76
N LEU A 10 -12.28 -23.46 1.78
CA LEU A 10 -11.34 -22.34 1.56
C LEU A 10 -10.15 -22.76 0.69
N LEU A 11 -9.61 -23.97 0.89
CA LEU A 11 -8.53 -24.51 0.05
C LEU A 11 -8.97 -24.71 -1.41
N GLU A 12 -10.21 -25.15 -1.63
CA GLU A 12 -10.79 -25.24 -2.98
C GLU A 12 -10.91 -23.85 -3.64
N ILE A 13 -11.34 -22.84 -2.89
CA ILE A 13 -11.43 -21.45 -3.39
C ILE A 13 -10.03 -20.91 -3.72
N ILE A 14 -9.03 -21.13 -2.87
CA ILE A 14 -7.64 -20.71 -3.11
C ILE A 14 -7.12 -21.33 -4.40
N ASN A 15 -7.27 -22.65 -4.55
CA ASN A 15 -6.79 -23.38 -5.73
C ASN A 15 -7.49 -22.93 -7.02
N SER A 16 -8.82 -22.85 -7.02
CA SER A 16 -9.59 -22.45 -8.19
C SER A 16 -9.32 -20.99 -8.58
N SER A 17 -9.25 -20.09 -7.61
CA SER A 17 -8.98 -18.66 -7.83
C SER A 17 -7.56 -18.42 -8.35
N ALA A 18 -6.55 -19.11 -7.80
CA ALA A 18 -5.17 -19.03 -8.28
C ALA A 18 -5.05 -19.52 -9.73
N ARG A 19 -5.66 -20.67 -10.06
CA ARG A 19 -5.68 -21.20 -11.43
C ARG A 19 -6.37 -20.26 -12.41
N GLN A 20 -7.49 -19.65 -11.99
CA GLN A 20 -8.18 -18.66 -12.80
C GLN A 20 -7.31 -17.43 -13.05
N ALA A 21 -6.66 -16.88 -12.02
CA ALA A 21 -5.74 -15.76 -12.17
C ALA A 21 -4.58 -16.08 -13.13
N ILE A 22 -3.97 -17.26 -13.00
CA ILE A 22 -2.92 -17.75 -13.92
C ILE A 22 -3.43 -17.80 -15.37
N ALA A 23 -4.64 -18.31 -15.58
CA ALA A 23 -5.25 -18.37 -16.90
C ALA A 23 -5.47 -16.98 -17.49
N GLU A 24 -5.96 -16.02 -16.70
CA GLU A 24 -6.14 -14.63 -17.15
C GLU A 24 -4.81 -13.96 -17.51
N TYR A 25 -3.73 -14.17 -16.75
CA TYR A 25 -2.41 -13.66 -17.10
C TYR A 25 -1.93 -14.20 -18.45
N LYS A 26 -2.14 -15.50 -18.70
CA LYS A 26 -1.71 -16.17 -19.94
C LYS A 26 -2.52 -15.82 -21.18
N LYS A 27 -3.75 -15.30 -21.05
CA LYS A 27 -4.60 -14.94 -22.21
C LYS A 27 -3.94 -13.93 -23.15
N GLY A 28 -3.11 -13.05 -22.63
CA GLY A 28 -2.38 -12.04 -23.41
C GLY A 28 -1.08 -12.56 -24.05
N GLY A 29 -0.77 -13.86 -23.94
CA GLY A 29 0.54 -14.41 -24.37
C GLY A 29 1.71 -13.99 -23.47
N ASN A 30 1.43 -13.35 -22.34
CA ASN A 30 2.43 -12.92 -21.37
C ASN A 30 2.66 -14.00 -20.31
N ASP A 31 3.86 -13.99 -19.73
CA ASP A 31 4.19 -14.84 -18.58
C ASP A 31 3.47 -14.39 -17.31
N VAL A 32 3.25 -15.33 -16.39
CA VAL A 32 2.64 -15.02 -15.08
C VAL A 32 3.62 -14.19 -14.26
N PRO A 33 3.19 -13.07 -13.65
CA PRO A 33 4.08 -12.25 -12.84
C PRO A 33 4.56 -13.01 -11.60
N THR A 34 5.79 -12.70 -11.20
CA THR A 34 6.36 -13.12 -9.92
C THR A 34 6.70 -11.91 -9.08
N ILE A 35 6.74 -12.09 -7.76
CA ILE A 35 7.17 -11.04 -6.84
C ILE A 35 8.59 -10.56 -7.13
N ASN A 36 9.42 -11.41 -7.75
CA ASN A 36 10.83 -11.11 -8.03
C ASN A 36 11.09 -10.35 -9.34
N SER A 37 10.05 -10.15 -10.16
CA SER A 37 10.16 -9.43 -11.43
C SER A 37 10.67 -8.02 -11.20
N ALA A 38 11.57 -7.52 -12.04
CA ALA A 38 12.08 -6.14 -11.95
C ALA A 38 11.25 -5.15 -12.81
N GLU A 39 10.16 -5.62 -13.41
CA GLU A 39 9.30 -4.87 -14.32
C GLU A 39 7.83 -5.10 -13.97
N PHE A 40 6.98 -4.15 -14.36
CA PHE A 40 5.54 -4.33 -14.29
C PHE A 40 5.07 -5.33 -15.34
N HIS A 41 4.09 -6.14 -14.96
CA HIS A 41 3.37 -6.95 -15.92
C HIS A 41 2.44 -6.03 -16.75
N PRO A 42 2.21 -6.28 -18.04
CA PRO A 42 1.32 -5.46 -18.86
C PRO A 42 -0.10 -5.27 -18.26
N LEU A 43 -0.56 -6.25 -17.48
CA LEU A 43 -1.86 -6.19 -16.80
C LEU A 43 -1.88 -5.34 -15.53
N ASP A 44 -0.72 -4.91 -15.01
CA ASP A 44 -0.64 -4.04 -13.83
C ASP A 44 -1.12 -2.63 -14.10
N THR A 45 -0.82 -2.14 -15.30
CA THR A 45 -1.23 -0.82 -15.78
C THR A 45 -2.50 -0.88 -16.62
N SER A 46 -3.06 -2.08 -16.84
CA SER A 46 -4.24 -2.23 -17.67
C SER A 46 -5.55 -2.01 -16.90
N THR A 47 -6.45 -1.29 -17.55
CA THR A 47 -7.80 -0.99 -17.06
C THR A 47 -8.79 -2.14 -17.21
N HIS A 48 -8.50 -3.16 -18.04
CA HIS A 48 -9.50 -4.10 -18.58
C HIS A 48 -9.40 -5.56 -18.08
N HIS A 49 -9.30 -5.82 -16.76
CA HIS A 49 -9.16 -7.19 -16.25
C HIS A 49 -10.08 -7.53 -15.06
N VAL A 50 -11.39 -7.34 -15.23
CA VAL A 50 -12.41 -7.64 -14.19
C VAL A 50 -12.34 -9.10 -13.73
N ALA A 51 -12.15 -10.06 -14.65
CA ALA A 51 -12.04 -11.48 -14.32
C ALA A 51 -10.81 -11.77 -13.44
N LEU A 52 -9.64 -11.22 -13.79
CA LEU A 52 -8.41 -11.33 -13.00
C LEU A 52 -8.60 -10.71 -11.62
N ARG A 53 -9.16 -9.50 -11.54
CA ARG A 53 -9.42 -8.82 -10.26
C ARG A 53 -10.38 -9.61 -9.37
N LYS A 54 -11.43 -10.21 -9.94
CA LYS A 54 -12.36 -11.06 -9.20
C LYS A 54 -11.64 -12.29 -8.64
N ALA A 55 -10.84 -12.98 -9.45
CA ALA A 55 -10.08 -14.14 -9.02
C ALA A 55 -9.07 -13.78 -7.90
N VAL A 56 -8.32 -12.68 -8.06
CA VAL A 56 -7.37 -12.22 -7.05
C VAL A 56 -8.07 -11.83 -5.73
N ARG A 57 -9.20 -11.12 -5.78
CA ARG A 57 -9.96 -10.77 -4.56
C ARG A 57 -10.45 -12.01 -3.79
N LEU A 58 -10.94 -13.02 -4.50
CA LEU A 58 -11.36 -14.28 -3.88
C LEU A 58 -10.17 -15.03 -3.27
N LEU A 59 -9.03 -15.05 -3.98
CA LEU A 59 -7.79 -15.64 -3.48
C LEU A 59 -7.31 -14.93 -2.20
N GLU A 60 -7.24 -13.60 -2.21
CA GLU A 60 -6.82 -12.79 -1.06
C GLU A 60 -7.73 -13.02 0.15
N GLY A 61 -9.06 -12.97 -0.05
CA GLY A 61 -10.03 -13.19 1.01
C GLY A 61 -9.95 -14.60 1.60
N ALA A 62 -9.85 -15.63 0.76
CA ALA A 62 -9.76 -17.01 1.22
C ALA A 62 -8.44 -17.29 1.96
N CYS A 63 -7.30 -16.79 1.45
CA CYS A 63 -6.02 -16.85 2.14
C CYS A 63 -6.06 -16.15 3.50
N GLN A 64 -6.63 -14.94 3.57
CA GLN A 64 -6.77 -14.19 4.81
C GLN A 64 -7.62 -14.95 5.82
N GLN A 65 -8.76 -15.50 5.41
CA GLN A 65 -9.65 -16.25 6.29
C GLN A 65 -9.01 -17.56 6.77
N LEU A 66 -8.32 -18.28 5.89
CA LEU A 66 -7.60 -19.50 6.24
C LEU A 66 -6.49 -19.22 7.26
N CYS A 67 -5.66 -18.21 7.02
CA CYS A 67 -4.61 -17.80 7.96
C CYS A 67 -5.18 -17.34 9.30
N ALA A 68 -6.26 -16.55 9.30
CA ALA A 68 -6.90 -16.09 10.53
C ALA A 68 -7.54 -17.23 11.34
N SER A 69 -8.02 -18.28 10.67
CA SER A 69 -8.65 -19.44 11.31
C SER A 69 -7.63 -20.39 11.96
N LEU A 70 -6.45 -20.55 11.35
CA LEU A 70 -5.42 -21.51 11.79
C LEU A 70 -4.31 -20.90 12.65
N ALA A 71 -4.05 -19.60 12.53
CA ALA A 71 -3.01 -18.94 13.33
C ALA A 71 -3.46 -18.70 14.78
N PRO A 72 -2.53 -18.65 15.75
CA PRO A 72 -2.86 -18.29 17.13
C PRO A 72 -3.57 -16.92 17.21
N PRO A 73 -4.78 -16.83 17.79
CA PRO A 73 -5.56 -15.60 17.79
C PRO A 73 -4.82 -14.38 18.37
N GLN A 74 -4.05 -14.58 19.44
CA GLN A 74 -3.25 -13.52 20.08
C GLN A 74 -2.19 -12.97 19.13
N ARG A 75 -1.52 -13.84 18.35
CA ARG A 75 -0.54 -13.43 17.34
C ARG A 75 -1.22 -12.66 16.22
N THR A 76 -2.37 -13.13 15.75
CA THR A 76 -3.15 -12.45 14.72
C THR A 76 -3.54 -11.04 15.15
N VAL A 77 -4.10 -10.87 16.36
CA VAL A 77 -4.46 -9.55 16.91
C VAL A 77 -3.24 -8.67 17.14
N PHE A 78 -2.14 -9.22 17.67
CA PHE A 78 -0.90 -8.48 17.87
C PHE A 78 -0.36 -7.91 16.56
N ASN A 79 -0.45 -8.67 15.47
CA ASN A 79 -0.02 -8.20 14.15
C ASN A 79 -0.87 -7.02 13.67
N LEU A 80 -2.19 -7.01 13.90
CA LEU A 80 -3.07 -5.91 13.50
C LEU A 80 -2.65 -4.55 14.09
N VAL A 81 -2.09 -4.53 15.31
CA VAL A 81 -1.73 -3.27 16.00
C VAL A 81 -0.26 -2.89 15.88
N ARG A 82 0.63 -3.82 15.48
CA ARG A 82 2.09 -3.59 15.38
C ARG A 82 2.59 -3.52 13.93
N HIS A 83 1.78 -2.99 13.02
CA HIS A 83 2.20 -2.74 11.64
C HIS A 83 3.08 -1.49 11.54
N TYR A 84 4.40 -1.68 11.61
CA TYR A 84 5.40 -0.63 11.33
C TYR A 84 5.77 -0.49 9.85
N ASP A 85 5.15 -1.31 9.00
CA ASP A 85 5.46 -1.40 7.58
C ASP A 85 5.30 -0.02 6.91
N TRP A 86 4.25 0.73 7.28
CA TRP A 86 3.97 2.06 6.72
C TRP A 86 5.12 3.06 6.95
N VAL A 87 5.77 3.04 8.12
CA VAL A 87 6.90 3.93 8.43
C VAL A 87 8.09 3.59 7.54
N CYS A 88 8.33 2.29 7.35
CA CYS A 88 9.44 1.81 6.54
C CYS A 88 9.21 2.10 5.05
N VAL A 89 7.97 1.94 4.57
CA VAL A 89 7.58 2.34 3.22
C VAL A 89 7.75 3.85 3.03
N ASP A 90 7.34 4.66 4.01
CA ASP A 90 7.51 6.12 3.97
C ASP A 90 8.98 6.53 3.88
N ILE A 91 9.85 5.88 4.67
CA ILE A 91 11.30 6.10 4.58
C ILE A 91 11.81 5.74 3.18
N ALA A 92 11.43 4.57 2.65
CA ALA A 92 11.87 4.11 1.33
C ALA A 92 11.42 5.06 0.21
N HIS A 93 10.18 5.54 0.29
CA HIS A 93 9.61 6.51 -0.63
C HIS A 93 10.31 7.88 -0.53
N ARG A 94 10.39 8.47 0.67
CA ARG A 94 10.98 9.81 0.88
C ARG A 94 12.47 9.87 0.56
N LYS A 95 13.18 8.77 0.79
CA LYS A 95 14.62 8.65 0.49
C LYS A 95 14.90 8.19 -0.93
N GLY A 96 13.87 7.96 -1.76
CA GLY A 96 14.03 7.57 -3.15
C GLY A 96 14.77 6.23 -3.32
N ILE A 97 14.59 5.30 -2.38
CA ILE A 97 15.33 4.02 -2.39
C ILE A 97 15.07 3.25 -3.69
N ALA A 98 13.82 3.19 -4.12
CA ALA A 98 13.47 2.50 -5.36
C ALA A 98 14.11 3.17 -6.59
N ASP A 99 14.18 4.50 -6.63
CA ASP A 99 14.84 5.23 -7.72
C ASP A 99 16.37 5.04 -7.72
N ILE A 100 16.99 4.91 -6.56
CA ILE A 100 18.43 4.58 -6.44
C ILE A 100 18.67 3.16 -6.94
N LEU A 101 17.91 2.18 -6.44
CA LEU A 101 18.02 0.77 -6.81
C LEU A 101 17.70 0.49 -8.28
N ASP A 102 16.96 1.37 -8.95
CA ASP A 102 16.67 1.27 -10.39
C ASP A 102 17.95 1.32 -11.25
N LYS A 103 19.00 1.97 -10.73
CA LYS A 103 20.31 2.07 -11.37
C LYS A 103 21.21 0.84 -11.10
N HIS A 104 20.74 -0.09 -10.27
CA HIS A 104 21.47 -1.27 -9.80
C HIS A 104 20.57 -2.52 -9.88
N PRO A 105 20.29 -3.07 -11.08
CA PRO A 105 19.41 -4.23 -11.25
C PRO A 105 19.85 -5.48 -10.47
N GLU A 106 21.16 -5.67 -10.31
CA GLU A 106 21.82 -6.69 -9.49
C GLU A 106 21.76 -6.42 -7.98
N GLY A 107 21.22 -5.28 -7.58
CA GLY A 107 21.12 -4.81 -6.22
C GLY A 107 22.33 -4.00 -5.75
N LEU A 108 22.13 -3.24 -4.68
CA LEU A 108 23.14 -2.38 -4.08
C LEU A 108 23.37 -2.76 -2.61
N HIS A 109 24.63 -2.83 -2.21
CA HIS A 109 24.98 -3.15 -0.82
C HIS A 109 24.58 -2.01 0.13
N VAL A 110 24.12 -2.35 1.33
CA VAL A 110 23.59 -1.37 2.30
C VAL A 110 24.61 -0.31 2.71
N ASN A 111 25.90 -0.61 2.65
CA ASN A 111 26.97 0.36 2.90
C ASN A 111 26.90 1.52 1.90
N GLU A 112 26.73 1.22 0.61
CA GLU A 112 26.66 2.23 -0.46
C GLU A 112 25.32 2.96 -0.41
N LEU A 113 24.21 2.23 -0.24
CA LEU A 113 22.89 2.84 -0.02
C LEU A 113 22.90 3.81 1.17
N SER A 114 23.53 3.42 2.29
CA SER A 114 23.63 4.24 3.50
C SER A 114 24.36 5.56 3.26
N GLN A 115 25.42 5.56 2.45
CA GLN A 115 26.16 6.77 2.08
C GLN A 115 25.32 7.75 1.28
N VAL A 116 24.49 7.24 0.35
CA VAL A 116 23.60 8.08 -0.47
C VAL A 116 22.40 8.60 0.33
N ILE A 117 21.80 7.75 1.14
CA ILE A 117 20.52 8.02 1.83
C ILE A 117 20.71 8.81 3.14
N GLY A 118 21.89 8.70 3.76
CA GLY A 118 22.21 9.31 5.05
C GLY A 118 21.53 8.63 6.25
N ILE A 119 21.18 7.35 6.13
CA ILE A 119 20.70 6.52 7.25
C ILE A 119 21.80 5.52 7.59
N GLU A 120 22.15 5.39 8.88
CA GLU A 120 23.17 4.45 9.35
C GLU A 120 22.89 3.03 8.85
N LYS A 121 23.92 2.38 8.29
CA LYS A 121 23.83 1.11 7.54
C LYS A 121 23.08 0.00 8.28
N THR A 122 23.28 -0.18 9.59
CA THR A 122 22.59 -1.26 10.33
C THR A 122 21.11 -0.98 10.50
N ARG A 123 20.73 0.29 10.70
CA ARG A 123 19.32 0.72 10.74
C ARG A 123 18.67 0.57 9.37
N LEU A 124 19.37 0.99 8.31
CA LEU A 124 18.87 0.85 6.93
C LEU A 124 18.67 -0.62 6.56
N ALA A 125 19.63 -1.50 6.89
CA ALA A 125 19.51 -2.94 6.64
C ALA A 125 18.28 -3.54 7.32
N ARG A 126 17.98 -3.13 8.57
CA ARG A 126 16.78 -3.59 9.30
C ARG A 126 15.48 -3.13 8.63
N ILE A 127 15.44 -1.90 8.15
CA ILE A 127 14.29 -1.35 7.40
C ILE A 127 14.09 -2.15 6.11
N LEU A 128 15.15 -2.32 5.31
CA LEU A 128 15.08 -3.02 4.03
C LEU A 128 14.73 -4.50 4.19
N ARG A 129 15.21 -5.16 5.26
CA ARG A 129 14.81 -6.54 5.57
C ARG A 129 13.34 -6.65 5.93
N LEU A 130 12.81 -5.74 6.75
CA LEU A 130 11.37 -5.72 7.02
C LEU A 130 10.57 -5.56 5.72
N LEU A 131 10.97 -4.63 4.86
CA LEU A 131 10.28 -4.43 3.58
C LEU A 131 10.44 -5.62 2.63
N THR A 132 11.56 -6.34 2.71
CA THR A 132 11.78 -7.59 1.97
C THR A 132 10.88 -8.72 2.48
N THR A 133 10.66 -8.86 3.78
CA THR A 133 9.70 -9.87 4.31
C THR A 133 8.26 -9.53 3.99
N ARG A 134 7.96 -8.26 3.71
CA ARG A 134 6.67 -7.81 3.12
C ARG A 134 6.63 -7.92 1.60
N GLY A 135 7.72 -8.34 0.97
CA GLY A 135 7.83 -8.51 -0.46
C GLY A 135 7.94 -7.22 -1.26
N LEU A 136 8.20 -6.07 -0.63
CA LEU A 136 8.33 -4.79 -1.33
C LEU A 136 9.68 -4.66 -2.06
N PHE A 137 10.74 -5.24 -1.52
CA PHE A 137 12.06 -5.34 -2.14
C PHE A 137 12.54 -6.80 -2.10
N LYS A 138 13.70 -7.09 -2.70
CA LYS A 138 14.38 -8.39 -2.57
C LYS A 138 15.80 -8.21 -2.03
N GLU A 139 16.21 -9.08 -1.10
CA GLU A 139 17.60 -9.22 -0.64
C GLU A 139 18.25 -10.33 -1.48
N VAL A 140 19.05 -9.94 -2.49
CA VAL A 140 19.63 -10.87 -3.48
C VAL A 140 20.92 -11.53 -2.97
N ASN A 141 21.58 -10.89 -2.02
CA ASN A 141 22.71 -11.42 -1.26
C ASN A 141 22.70 -10.73 0.11
N ARG A 142 23.49 -11.23 1.06
CA ARG A 142 23.61 -10.63 2.40
C ARG A 142 23.87 -9.12 2.28
N ASP A 143 22.95 -8.33 2.83
CA ASP A 143 23.02 -6.86 2.86
C ASP A 143 23.00 -6.21 1.46
N VAL A 144 22.61 -6.93 0.40
CA VAL A 144 22.44 -6.41 -0.98
C VAL A 144 20.98 -6.46 -1.37
N PHE A 145 20.38 -5.30 -1.66
CA PHE A 145 18.96 -5.16 -1.94
C PHE A 145 18.71 -4.69 -3.36
N ALA A 146 17.65 -5.18 -4.00
CA ALA A 146 17.25 -4.79 -5.34
C ALA A 146 15.75 -4.53 -5.43
N ASN A 147 15.36 -3.79 -6.48
CA ASN A 147 13.96 -3.61 -6.81
C ASN A 147 13.29 -4.91 -7.23
N ASN A 148 12.00 -4.96 -6.96
CA ASN A 148 11.07 -5.96 -7.45
C ASN A 148 9.76 -5.29 -7.89
N ARG A 149 8.79 -6.07 -8.37
CA ARG A 149 7.55 -5.56 -8.98
C ARG A 149 6.76 -4.61 -8.07
N LEU A 150 6.77 -4.84 -6.75
CA LEU A 150 6.07 -3.97 -5.80
C LEU A 150 6.83 -2.66 -5.55
N SER A 151 8.16 -2.68 -5.43
CA SER A 151 8.94 -1.44 -5.25
C SER A 151 8.81 -0.45 -6.41
N LEU A 152 8.48 -0.93 -7.62
CA LEU A 152 8.28 -0.05 -8.77
C LEU A 152 7.14 0.96 -8.55
N VAL A 153 6.16 0.63 -7.71
CA VAL A 153 5.02 1.48 -7.38
C VAL A 153 5.44 2.72 -6.60
N ILE A 154 6.54 2.65 -5.83
CA ILE A 154 7.04 3.78 -5.03
C ILE A 154 8.16 4.58 -5.72
N LYS A 155 8.52 4.22 -6.97
CA LYS A 155 9.44 5.01 -7.81
C LYS A 155 8.84 6.35 -8.16
N SER A 156 9.69 7.38 -8.29
CA SER A 156 9.29 8.74 -8.63
C SER A 156 8.42 8.88 -9.89
N THR A 157 8.56 7.95 -10.84
CA THR A 157 7.85 7.89 -12.12
C THR A 157 6.43 7.30 -12.03
N CYS A 158 6.07 6.64 -10.93
CA CYS A 158 4.75 6.02 -10.78
C CYS A 158 3.73 6.99 -10.15
N ASN A 159 2.56 7.16 -10.77
CA ASN A 159 1.54 8.07 -10.23
C ASN A 159 0.96 7.58 -8.90
N ALA A 160 0.68 6.27 -8.79
CA ALA A 160 0.22 5.61 -7.58
C ALA A 160 1.03 5.96 -6.32
N ARG A 161 2.34 6.23 -6.45
CA ARG A 161 3.20 6.62 -5.31
C ARG A 161 2.67 7.82 -4.52
N HIS A 162 2.03 8.78 -5.20
CA HIS A 162 1.58 10.02 -4.58
C HIS A 162 0.38 9.79 -3.64
N LEU A 163 -0.43 8.77 -3.90
CA LEU A 163 -1.49 8.34 -2.97
C LEU A 163 -0.91 7.48 -1.84
N LEU A 164 0.14 6.72 -2.13
CA LEU A 164 0.76 5.77 -1.20
C LEU A 164 1.76 6.42 -0.23
N HIS A 165 1.93 7.74 -0.25
CA HIS A 165 2.80 8.46 0.67
C HIS A 165 2.22 8.44 2.10
N PRO A 166 2.74 7.60 3.02
CA PRO A 166 2.08 7.38 4.30
C PRO A 166 2.36 8.53 5.26
N GLY A 167 3.63 8.95 5.39
CA GLY A 167 4.02 9.99 6.34
C GLY A 167 3.79 11.35 5.71
N GLY A 168 3.09 12.27 6.38
CA GLY A 168 2.88 13.64 5.89
C GLY A 168 1.51 13.89 5.28
N GLY A 169 0.76 12.84 4.96
CA GLY A 169 -0.65 12.94 4.61
C GLY A 169 -1.49 13.38 5.81
N ILE A 170 -2.45 14.25 5.52
CA ILE A 170 -3.53 14.71 6.42
C ILE A 170 -4.21 13.52 7.15
N GLY A 171 -4.33 12.36 6.49
CA GLY A 171 -5.01 11.17 7.00
C GLY A 171 -4.39 10.54 8.26
N LEU A 172 -3.05 10.44 8.37
CA LEU A 172 -2.44 9.82 9.56
C LEU A 172 -2.62 10.66 10.82
N GLN A 173 -2.59 11.99 10.68
CA GLN A 173 -2.84 12.88 11.82
C GLN A 173 -4.26 12.71 12.33
N ALA A 174 -5.24 12.64 11.42
CA ALA A 174 -6.63 12.36 11.75
C ALA A 174 -6.79 10.99 12.41
N ALA A 175 -6.14 9.94 11.89
CA ALA A 175 -6.21 8.59 12.44
C ALA A 175 -5.71 8.52 13.89
N SER A 176 -4.65 9.26 14.23
CA SER A 176 -4.07 9.25 15.58
C SER A 176 -4.99 9.82 16.67
N VAL A 177 -5.96 10.65 16.30
CA VAL A 177 -6.92 11.27 17.24
C VAL A 177 -8.36 10.82 16.98
N LEU A 178 -8.57 9.82 16.12
CA LEU A 178 -9.90 9.41 15.66
C LEU A 178 -10.79 8.98 16.83
N PHE A 179 -10.23 8.25 17.80
CA PHE A 179 -10.96 7.84 19.00
C PHE A 179 -11.45 9.05 19.81
N ASP A 180 -10.58 10.03 20.05
CA ASP A 180 -10.91 11.22 20.82
C ASP A 180 -11.95 12.08 20.08
N ALA A 181 -11.77 12.26 18.77
CA ALA A 181 -12.70 13.01 17.93
C ALA A 181 -14.09 12.37 17.90
N LEU A 182 -14.18 11.03 17.86
CA LEU A 182 -15.45 10.31 17.90
C LEU A 182 -16.11 10.32 19.30
N SER A 183 -15.30 10.48 20.34
CA SER A 183 -15.78 10.57 21.73
C SER A 183 -16.17 11.98 22.14
N ASP A 184 -15.73 12.98 21.39
CA ASP A 184 -16.02 14.39 21.66
C ASP A 184 -17.49 14.73 21.29
N PRO A 185 -18.27 15.38 22.18
CA PRO A 185 -19.67 15.69 21.92
C PRO A 185 -19.92 16.62 20.73
N GLU A 186 -18.95 17.46 20.38
CA GLU A 186 -19.05 18.41 19.29
C GLU A 186 -18.69 17.78 17.94
N TYR A 187 -17.72 16.85 17.93
CA TYR A 187 -17.20 16.23 16.70
C TYR A 187 -17.83 14.88 16.39
N GLY A 188 -18.07 14.05 17.40
CA GLY A 188 -18.26 12.62 17.20
C GLY A 188 -19.50 12.22 16.39
N ALA A 189 -20.60 12.94 16.57
CA ALA A 189 -21.84 12.74 15.81
C ALA A 189 -22.00 13.76 14.67
N SER A 190 -21.02 14.63 14.42
CA SER A 190 -21.18 15.72 13.49
C SER A 190 -21.07 15.26 12.03
N PRO A 191 -22.04 15.59 11.17
CA PRO A 191 -21.92 15.39 9.72
C PRO A 191 -21.19 16.57 9.03
N ASP A 192 -20.79 17.59 9.79
CA ASP A 192 -20.17 18.80 9.26
C ASP A 192 -18.76 18.48 8.70
N PRO A 193 -18.48 18.79 7.41
CA PRO A 193 -17.15 18.57 6.84
C PRO A 193 -16.02 19.35 7.53
N GLY A 194 -16.34 20.37 8.33
CA GLY A 194 -15.43 21.13 9.20
C GLY A 194 -15.24 20.54 10.60
N LYS A 195 -15.91 19.43 10.93
CA LYS A 195 -15.85 18.75 12.25
C LYS A 195 -15.44 17.29 12.11
N THR A 196 -14.36 17.04 11.37
CA THR A 196 -13.77 15.70 11.23
C THR A 196 -12.64 15.47 12.23
N ALA A 197 -12.17 14.22 12.37
CA ALA A 197 -10.99 13.89 13.19
C ALA A 197 -9.73 14.68 12.80
N LEU A 198 -9.62 15.10 11.53
CA LEU A 198 -8.57 16.01 11.11
C LEU A 198 -8.71 17.40 11.73
N HIS A 199 -9.90 17.99 11.64
CA HIS A 199 -10.17 19.31 12.21
C HIS A 199 -9.99 19.28 13.73
N TYR A 200 -10.33 18.16 14.37
CA TYR A 200 -10.04 17.91 15.77
C TYR A 200 -8.52 17.93 16.05
N ALA A 201 -7.72 17.22 15.25
CA ALA A 201 -6.25 17.24 15.36
C ALA A 201 -5.67 18.65 15.15
N MET A 202 -6.23 19.42 14.22
CA MET A 202 -5.84 20.80 13.94
C MET A 202 -6.17 21.72 15.11
N ARG A 203 -7.37 21.59 15.68
CA ARG A 203 -7.80 22.31 16.88
C ARG A 203 -6.85 22.05 18.05
N GLN A 204 -6.47 20.80 18.30
CA GLN A 204 -5.50 20.44 19.35
C GLN A 204 -4.13 21.09 19.14
N LYS A 205 -3.74 21.34 17.89
CA LYS A 205 -2.47 22.01 17.52
C LYS A 205 -2.58 23.54 17.46
N GLY A 206 -3.74 24.12 17.78
CA GLY A 206 -3.98 25.57 17.66
C GLY A 206 -3.95 26.09 16.22
N LEU A 207 -4.18 25.23 15.23
CA LEU A 207 -4.24 25.63 13.83
C LEU A 207 -5.60 26.30 13.51
N PRO A 208 -5.65 27.18 12.49
CA PRO A 208 -6.89 27.86 12.11
C PRO A 208 -8.02 26.88 11.79
N ALA A 209 -9.23 27.21 12.25
CA ALA A 209 -10.43 26.50 11.83
C ALA A 209 -10.68 26.75 10.34
N VAL A 210 -10.98 25.67 9.62
CA VAL A 210 -11.28 25.67 8.19
C VAL A 210 -12.57 24.90 7.99
N SER A 211 -13.36 25.30 6.99
CA SER A 211 -14.72 24.77 6.79
C SER A 211 -14.74 23.36 6.20
N ASN A 212 -13.66 22.94 5.54
CA ASN A 212 -13.51 21.60 5.00
C ASN A 212 -12.03 21.31 4.67
N VAL A 213 -11.76 20.04 4.34
CA VAL A 213 -10.40 19.57 4.02
C VAL A 213 -9.80 20.20 2.76
N PHE A 214 -10.59 20.61 1.78
CA PHE A 214 -10.08 21.19 0.53
C PHE A 214 -9.45 22.57 0.77
N HIS A 215 -10.00 23.37 1.68
CA HIS A 215 -9.37 24.62 2.08
C HIS A 215 -7.97 24.39 2.70
N ILE A 216 -7.74 23.28 3.41
CA ILE A 216 -6.40 22.94 3.94
C ILE A 216 -5.40 22.70 2.79
N LEU A 217 -5.87 22.11 1.69
CA LEU A 217 -5.04 21.86 0.52
C LEU A 217 -4.70 23.17 -0.21
N GLU A 218 -5.65 24.12 -0.25
CA GLU A 218 -5.43 25.45 -0.86
C GLU A 218 -4.44 26.32 -0.09
N MET A 219 -4.29 26.08 1.22
CA MET A 219 -3.30 26.78 2.07
C MET A 219 -1.85 26.36 1.79
N ASP A 220 -1.61 25.32 1.00
CA ASP A 220 -0.28 24.77 0.73
C ASP A 220 -0.17 24.28 -0.72
N GLU A 221 0.48 25.09 -1.56
CA GLU A 221 0.59 24.84 -3.00
C GLU A 221 1.22 23.47 -3.33
N GLU A 222 2.18 23.01 -2.53
CA GLU A 222 2.79 21.71 -2.71
C GLU A 222 1.82 20.57 -2.36
N LYS A 223 1.04 20.71 -1.28
CA LYS A 223 -0.03 19.74 -0.97
C LYS A 223 -1.09 19.71 -2.07
N TYR A 224 -1.46 20.86 -2.64
CA TYR A 224 -2.41 20.94 -3.74
C TYR A 224 -1.92 20.19 -4.98
N LYS A 225 -0.66 20.41 -5.39
CA LYS A 225 -0.04 19.68 -6.53
C LYS A 225 0.04 18.18 -6.29
N ILE A 226 0.40 17.77 -5.07
CA ILE A 226 0.45 16.35 -4.69
C ILE A 226 -0.96 15.75 -4.76
N PHE A 227 -1.97 16.44 -4.25
CA PHE A 227 -3.35 15.95 -4.24
C PHE A 227 -3.86 15.59 -5.64
N HIS A 228 -3.62 16.44 -6.65
CA HIS A 228 -4.02 16.13 -8.02
C HIS A 228 -3.38 14.82 -8.54
N LYS A 229 -2.07 14.64 -8.31
CA LYS A 229 -1.36 13.41 -8.69
C LYS A 229 -1.85 12.20 -7.89
N SER A 230 -2.17 12.37 -6.60
CA SER A 230 -2.75 11.33 -5.76
C SER A 230 -4.12 10.88 -6.28
N MET A 231 -4.95 11.80 -6.77
CA MET A 231 -6.26 11.46 -7.35
C MET A 231 -6.14 10.70 -8.67
N VAL A 232 -5.13 10.99 -9.49
CA VAL A 232 -4.79 10.16 -10.67
C VAL A 232 -4.38 8.75 -10.23
N GLY A 233 -3.46 8.64 -9.27
CA GLY A 233 -3.03 7.37 -8.72
C GLY A 233 -4.15 6.56 -8.05
N ALA A 234 -5.18 7.22 -7.50
CA ALA A 234 -6.35 6.56 -6.93
C ALA A 234 -7.15 5.77 -7.98
N GLY A 235 -7.21 6.25 -9.23
CA GLY A 235 -7.85 5.54 -10.34
C GLY A 235 -7.16 4.19 -10.63
N GLU A 236 -5.82 4.17 -10.55
CA GLU A 236 -4.98 2.97 -10.72
C GLU A 236 -5.18 1.99 -9.55
N ILE A 237 -5.06 2.47 -8.30
CA ILE A 237 -5.10 1.64 -7.09
C ILE A 237 -6.48 1.02 -6.84
N PHE A 238 -7.54 1.83 -6.89
CA PHE A 238 -8.89 1.32 -6.63
C PHE A 238 -9.51 0.63 -7.85
N GLY A 239 -8.85 0.72 -9.00
CA GLY A 239 -9.35 0.18 -10.25
C GLY A 239 -10.62 0.87 -10.74
N ALA A 240 -10.91 2.10 -10.27
CA ALA A 240 -12.13 2.85 -10.58
C ALA A 240 -12.30 3.11 -12.09
N LEU A 241 -11.20 3.12 -12.84
CA LEU A 241 -11.21 3.27 -14.30
C LEU A 241 -11.93 2.12 -15.02
N SER A 242 -12.06 0.94 -14.42
CA SER A 242 -12.78 -0.17 -15.06
C SER A 242 -14.30 0.02 -15.09
N VAL A 243 -14.84 1.00 -14.34
CA VAL A 243 -16.29 1.29 -14.30
C VAL A 243 -16.71 2.25 -15.41
N LEU A 244 -15.78 3.05 -15.93
CA LEU A 244 -16.03 3.99 -17.03
C LEU A 244 -16.23 3.27 -18.37
N ASP A 245 -15.86 1.99 -18.42
CA ASP A 245 -15.89 1.19 -19.62
C ASP A 245 -17.16 0.34 -19.63
N ARG A 246 -18.29 0.96 -20.01
CA ARG A 246 -19.48 0.21 -20.43
C ARG A 246 -19.20 -0.31 -21.83
N LYS A 247 -19.03 -1.63 -21.96
CA LYS A 247 -19.11 -2.28 -23.28
C LYS A 247 -20.46 -1.94 -23.90
N GLU A 248 -20.43 -1.27 -25.05
CA GLU A 248 -21.50 -1.37 -26.05
C GLU A 248 -21.61 -2.81 -26.57
#